data_AF-A0AAE7NNM7-F1
#
_entry.id   AF-A0AAE7NNM7-F1
#
_cell.length_a   1.000
_cell.length_b   1.000
_cell.length_c   1.000
_cell.angle_alpha   90.00
_cell.angle_beta   90.00
_cell.angle_gamma   90.00
#
_symmetry.space_group_name_H-M   'P 1'
#
loop_
_entity.id
_entity.type
_entity.pdbx_description
1 polymer ?
#
loop_
_entity_poly.entity_id
_entity_poly.type
_entity_poly.pdbx_seq_one_letter_code
_entity_poly.pdbx_strand_id
1 'polypeptide(L)'
;MKPIFESKDDLEIIYLLAKKFGFADQMFKKIKVENNLPEAEDVLREMNRGSWSTGYCGQSPERLKAHMKNQAKFDMLTMRAPRDDPEVGGDYYGLPWPCWGSPEVKHPGTPLLYNTNLHVMDGGGTFRPRFGIEREEKLPDGTTRKVSLLADGSYSLGSAIQDGYPEFTLASLKKLGWDTELTEAEMAVINKVNPATPDAVSWSLDLSGGIQRVALAHGCVPYGNGKARMNAFGLPDPIPVHREPIYTPRVDLVAKYPTLPDAKQFRVPNIGFSVQKAAVEKGIAKQFPLILSSGRLVEYEGGGEETRTNPWLAELQQDMFIEINPTDAADRGVKDGAWVWVTGAENNSRARMKALVTERVGKGVAWMPFHFGGWLAGKDLRGNYPKGTDPIVLGESANTITTYGYDPATNMQETKVTLCQIAAA
;
A
#
# COMPACT_ATOMS: atom_id res chain seq x y z
N MET A 1 -1.38 -0.28 30.31
CA MET A 1 -1.43 -1.15 31.51
C MET A 1 -0.34 -2.22 31.37
N LYS A 2 -0.06 -3.04 32.40
CA LYS A 2 0.67 -4.29 32.15
C LYS A 2 -0.23 -5.26 31.34
N PRO A 3 0.32 -6.17 30.52
CA PRO A 3 -0.44 -7.26 29.94
C PRO A 3 -1.19 -8.07 31.02
N ILE A 4 -2.34 -8.62 30.64
CA ILE A 4 -3.19 -9.43 31.53
C ILE A 4 -2.84 -10.93 31.40
N PHE A 5 -3.03 -11.69 32.48
CA PHE A 5 -2.74 -13.12 32.53
C PHE A 5 -1.31 -13.45 32.05
N GLU A 6 -1.18 -14.35 31.07
CA GLU A 6 0.09 -14.75 30.44
C GLU A 6 0.36 -14.03 29.12
N SER A 7 -0.49 -13.05 28.73
CA SER A 7 -0.29 -12.25 27.52
C SER A 7 1.02 -11.46 27.59
N LYS A 8 1.59 -11.19 26.41
CA LYS A 8 2.89 -10.54 26.24
C LYS A 8 2.80 -9.46 25.19
N ASP A 9 3.73 -8.52 25.24
CA ASP A 9 3.94 -7.53 24.19
C ASP A 9 4.52 -8.22 22.94
N ASP A 10 4.16 -7.79 21.75
CA ASP A 10 4.65 -8.39 20.50
C ASP A 10 6.18 -8.35 20.38
N LEU A 11 6.83 -7.30 20.92
CA LEU A 11 8.30 -7.23 20.96
C LEU A 11 8.88 -8.30 21.89
N GLU A 12 8.23 -8.59 23.02
CA GLU A 12 8.62 -9.70 23.90
C GLU A 12 8.40 -11.06 23.21
N ILE A 13 7.26 -11.24 22.53
CA ILE A 13 6.95 -12.48 21.79
C ILE A 13 7.99 -12.75 20.70
N ILE A 14 8.29 -11.76 19.86
CA ILE A 14 9.29 -11.89 18.79
C ILE A 14 10.70 -12.14 19.36
N TYR A 15 11.09 -11.49 20.46
CA TYR A 15 12.37 -11.74 21.13
C TYR A 15 12.46 -13.14 21.75
N LEU A 16 11.39 -13.63 22.40
CA LEU A 16 11.33 -14.99 22.96
C LEU A 16 11.35 -16.06 21.85
N LEU A 17 10.70 -15.82 20.71
CA LEU A 17 10.81 -16.67 19.52
C LEU A 17 12.24 -16.67 18.96
N ALA A 18 12.86 -15.49 18.81
CA ALA A 18 14.24 -15.37 18.34
C ALA A 18 15.25 -16.08 19.27
N LYS A 19 14.99 -16.10 20.59
CA LYS A 19 15.76 -16.90 21.56
C LYS A 19 15.51 -18.40 21.38
N LYS A 20 14.24 -18.81 21.24
CA LYS A 20 13.86 -20.22 21.04
C LYS A 20 14.46 -20.83 19.77
N PHE A 21 14.67 -20.02 18.74
CA PHE A 21 15.30 -20.42 17.47
C PHE A 21 16.79 -20.02 17.35
N GLY A 22 17.41 -19.49 18.40
CA GLY A 22 18.86 -19.29 18.48
C GLY A 22 19.45 -18.14 17.65
N PHE A 23 18.65 -17.13 17.25
CA PHE A 23 19.13 -15.98 16.46
C PHE A 23 18.95 -14.61 17.12
N ALA A 24 18.44 -14.56 18.36
CA ALA A 24 18.21 -13.31 19.10
C ALA A 24 19.45 -12.40 19.15
N ASP A 25 20.61 -12.93 19.51
CA ASP A 25 21.83 -12.13 19.68
C ASP A 25 22.20 -11.35 18.41
N GLN A 26 22.06 -11.96 17.23
CA GLN A 26 22.34 -11.31 15.94
C GLN A 26 21.24 -10.33 15.51
N MET A 27 19.97 -10.62 15.85
CA MET A 27 18.82 -9.77 15.52
C MET A 27 18.74 -8.52 16.41
N PHE A 28 19.06 -8.65 17.69
CA PHE A 28 18.89 -7.61 18.71
C PHE A 28 20.22 -6.97 19.19
N LYS A 29 21.38 -7.26 18.56
CA LYS A 29 22.71 -6.68 18.89
C LYS A 29 22.83 -5.15 18.95
N LYS A 30 21.80 -4.41 18.54
CA LYS A 30 21.71 -2.93 18.59
C LYS A 30 20.48 -2.41 19.32
N ILE A 31 19.69 -3.31 19.90
CA ILE A 31 18.42 -3.01 20.53
C ILE A 31 18.58 -3.41 21.99
N LYS A 32 18.51 -2.43 22.89
CA LYS A 32 18.47 -2.74 24.33
C LYS A 32 17.30 -3.67 24.61
N VAL A 33 17.53 -4.74 25.36
CA VAL A 33 16.49 -5.67 25.80
C VAL A 33 16.52 -5.77 27.32
N GLU A 34 15.39 -5.50 27.96
CA GLU A 34 15.26 -5.46 29.41
C GLU A 34 14.13 -6.42 29.83
N ASN A 35 14.44 -7.39 30.69
CA ASN A 35 13.48 -8.43 31.14
C ASN A 35 12.78 -9.21 30.00
N ASN A 36 13.49 -9.42 28.88
CA ASN A 36 13.01 -9.98 27.59
C ASN A 36 12.19 -9.03 26.71
N LEU A 37 11.94 -7.79 27.12
CA LEU A 37 11.26 -6.78 26.29
C LEU A 37 12.30 -5.90 25.54
N PRO A 38 12.32 -5.90 24.20
CA PRO A 38 13.09 -4.95 23.40
C PRO A 38 12.63 -3.50 23.60
N GLU A 39 13.57 -2.57 23.64
CA GLU A 39 13.30 -1.12 23.73
C GLU A 39 12.79 -0.61 22.37
N ALA A 40 11.52 -0.20 22.32
CA ALA A 40 10.83 0.20 21.10
C ALA A 40 11.51 1.38 20.37
N GLU A 41 12.18 2.25 21.14
CA GLU A 41 12.97 3.36 20.65
C GLU A 41 14.17 2.89 19.81
N ASP A 42 14.88 1.83 20.22
CA ASP A 42 15.97 1.25 19.43
C ASP A 42 15.45 0.46 18.23
N VAL A 43 14.29 -0.20 18.36
CA VAL A 43 13.62 -0.87 17.22
C VAL A 43 13.34 0.16 16.11
N LEU A 44 12.77 1.31 16.47
CA LEU A 44 12.55 2.41 15.52
C LEU A 44 13.86 2.95 14.95
N ARG A 45 14.91 3.17 15.76
CA ARG A 45 16.22 3.60 15.25
C ARG A 45 16.83 2.64 14.24
N GLU A 46 16.77 1.32 14.46
CA GLU A 46 17.30 0.34 13.48
C GLU A 46 16.42 0.28 12.21
N MET A 47 15.09 0.48 12.33
CA MET A 47 14.21 0.69 11.16
C MET A 47 14.58 1.95 10.37
N ASN A 48 14.79 3.11 11.02
CA ASN A 48 15.20 4.35 10.37
C ASN A 48 16.51 4.17 9.60
N ARG A 49 17.49 3.48 10.22
CA ARG A 49 18.80 3.18 9.61
C ARG A 49 18.73 2.26 8.39
N GLY A 50 17.67 1.46 8.26
CA GLY A 50 17.36 0.67 7.05
C GLY A 50 16.56 1.44 5.99
N SER A 51 16.04 2.62 6.30
CA SER A 51 15.01 3.32 5.53
C SER A 51 15.49 4.57 4.77
N TRP A 52 16.79 4.75 4.61
CA TRP A 52 17.38 5.85 3.82
C TRP A 52 16.81 5.94 2.39
N SER A 53 16.72 4.79 1.70
CA SER A 53 16.21 4.66 0.34
C SER A 53 14.69 4.89 0.19
N THR A 54 13.95 4.88 1.31
CA THR A 54 12.51 5.16 1.32
C THR A 54 12.20 6.56 1.84
N GLY A 55 13.03 7.17 2.68
CA GLY A 55 12.74 8.46 3.33
C GLY A 55 11.91 8.33 4.62
N TYR A 56 12.10 7.24 5.37
CA TYR A 56 11.64 7.10 6.76
C TYR A 56 12.83 7.16 7.75
N CYS A 57 13.76 8.10 7.52
CA CYS A 57 15.01 8.23 8.28
C CYS A 57 14.97 9.33 9.35
N GLY A 58 14.23 10.42 9.13
CA GLY A 58 14.17 11.56 10.06
C GLY A 58 13.17 11.44 11.22
N GLN A 59 12.34 10.39 11.29
CA GLN A 59 11.38 10.16 12.38
C GLN A 59 12.01 9.43 13.57
N SER A 60 12.75 10.16 14.41
CA SER A 60 13.31 9.59 15.64
C SER A 60 12.27 9.40 16.74
N PRO A 61 12.51 8.49 17.72
CA PRO A 61 11.64 8.35 18.89
C PRO A 61 11.47 9.65 19.68
N GLU A 62 12.53 10.47 19.78
CA GLU A 62 12.53 11.75 20.48
C GLU A 62 11.61 12.77 19.79
N ARG A 63 11.70 12.87 18.45
CA ARG A 63 10.82 13.77 17.69
C ARG A 63 9.36 13.32 17.76
N LEU A 64 9.08 12.02 17.58
CA LEU A 64 7.70 11.52 17.70
C LEU A 64 7.12 11.76 19.11
N LYS A 65 7.91 11.55 20.17
CA LYS A 65 7.52 11.91 21.55
C LYS A 65 7.31 13.41 21.74
N ALA A 66 8.15 14.25 21.14
CA ALA A 66 7.95 15.70 21.16
C ALA A 66 6.63 16.10 20.46
N HIS A 67 6.28 15.47 19.34
CA HIS A 67 4.98 15.71 18.68
C HIS A 67 3.80 15.27 19.57
N MET A 68 3.89 14.14 20.28
CA MET A 68 2.84 13.71 21.22
C MET A 68 2.70 14.68 22.41
N LYS A 69 3.82 15.15 22.97
CA LYS A 69 3.84 16.14 24.05
C LYS A 69 3.28 17.50 23.62
N ASN A 70 3.48 17.88 22.36
CA ASN A 70 3.15 19.20 21.82
C ASN A 70 1.93 19.19 20.88
N GLN A 71 1.06 18.17 20.93
CA GLN A 71 -0.12 18.02 20.05
C GLN A 71 -0.93 19.31 19.84
N ALA A 72 -1.23 20.04 20.92
CA ALA A 72 -2.02 21.27 20.90
C ALA A 72 -1.33 22.48 20.23
N LYS A 73 -0.07 22.34 19.76
CA LYS A 73 0.66 23.38 19.02
C LYS A 73 0.57 23.24 17.50
N PHE A 74 0.10 22.11 16.99
CA PHE A 74 -0.07 21.92 15.54
C PHE A 74 -1.43 22.48 15.11
N ASP A 75 -1.44 23.29 14.04
CA ASP A 75 -2.68 23.82 13.47
C ASP A 75 -3.57 22.70 12.91
N MET A 76 -4.88 22.79 13.15
CA MET A 76 -5.85 21.72 12.85
C MET A 76 -6.15 21.53 11.35
N LEU A 77 -5.71 22.44 10.47
CA LEU A 77 -5.94 22.37 9.02
C LEU A 77 -4.68 22.04 8.23
N THR A 78 -3.58 22.72 8.55
CA THR A 78 -2.27 22.53 7.91
C THR A 78 -1.43 21.44 8.57
N MET A 79 -1.84 20.98 9.76
CA MET A 79 -1.09 20.06 10.64
C MET A 79 0.32 20.57 10.99
N ARG A 80 0.60 21.87 10.87
CA ARG A 80 1.94 22.45 11.05
C ARG A 80 2.08 23.19 12.38
N ALA A 81 3.22 23.04 13.04
CA ALA A 81 3.57 23.82 14.22
C ALA A 81 4.14 25.21 13.85
N PRO A 82 4.02 26.23 14.71
CA PRO A 82 4.73 27.52 14.58
C PRO A 82 6.24 27.32 14.40
N ARG A 83 6.88 28.12 13.53
CA ARG A 83 8.33 27.97 13.21
C ARG A 83 9.26 28.33 14.38
N ASP A 84 8.75 29.06 15.35
CA ASP A 84 9.44 29.56 16.55
C ASP A 84 9.35 28.60 17.76
N ASP A 85 8.64 27.48 17.65
CA ASP A 85 8.61 26.49 18.73
C ASP A 85 9.96 25.76 18.91
N PRO A 86 10.52 25.67 20.13
CA PRO A 86 11.85 25.09 20.32
C PRO A 86 11.91 23.55 20.19
N GLU A 87 10.78 22.84 20.30
CA GLU A 87 10.74 21.37 20.27
C GLU A 87 10.26 20.82 18.94
N VAL A 88 9.22 21.43 18.34
CA VAL A 88 8.57 20.97 17.09
C VAL A 88 8.51 22.06 16.01
N GLY A 89 9.37 23.08 16.12
CA GLY A 89 9.34 24.30 15.30
C GLY A 89 9.24 24.08 13.79
N GLY A 90 8.07 24.38 13.23
CA GLY A 90 7.80 24.25 11.80
C GLY A 90 7.61 22.82 11.28
N ASP A 91 7.61 21.80 12.14
CA ASP A 91 7.34 20.41 11.77
C ASP A 91 5.85 20.19 11.43
N TYR A 92 5.55 19.17 10.62
CA TYR A 92 4.18 18.69 10.41
C TYR A 92 3.87 17.50 11.33
N TYR A 93 2.66 17.45 11.89
CA TYR A 93 2.25 16.44 12.87
C TYR A 93 2.43 15.01 12.33
N GLY A 94 3.01 14.12 13.16
CA GLY A 94 3.37 12.76 12.77
C GLY A 94 4.60 12.61 11.84
N LEU A 95 5.25 13.70 11.40
CA LEU A 95 6.37 13.70 10.45
C LEU A 95 6.05 12.91 9.15
N PRO A 96 5.07 13.39 8.36
CA PRO A 96 4.53 12.68 7.20
C PRO A 96 5.58 12.37 6.13
N TRP A 97 5.36 11.29 5.39
CA TRP A 97 6.35 10.72 4.47
C TRP A 97 6.52 11.50 3.16
N PRO A 98 7.75 11.75 2.68
CA PRO A 98 9.04 11.44 3.32
C PRO A 98 9.45 12.41 4.43
N CYS A 99 10.24 11.90 5.39
CA CYS A 99 11.03 12.70 6.30
C CYS A 99 12.52 12.39 6.08
N TRP A 100 13.18 13.27 5.33
CA TRP A 100 14.57 13.08 4.87
C TRP A 100 15.63 13.33 5.94
N GLY A 101 16.84 12.84 5.67
CA GLY A 101 18.02 13.07 6.50
C GLY A 101 18.01 12.29 7.83
N SER A 102 19.03 12.53 8.65
CA SER A 102 19.02 12.09 10.04
C SER A 102 18.11 13.00 10.89
N PRO A 103 17.77 12.64 12.13
CA PRO A 103 16.91 13.47 13.00
C PRO A 103 17.44 14.91 13.20
N GLU A 104 18.77 15.09 13.18
CA GLU A 104 19.46 16.37 13.34
C GLU A 104 19.27 17.30 12.13
N VAL A 105 18.96 16.75 10.95
CA VAL A 105 18.59 17.52 9.75
C VAL A 105 17.25 18.24 9.94
N LYS A 106 16.40 17.79 10.89
CA LYS A 106 15.09 18.38 11.22
C LYS A 106 14.21 18.65 9.99
N HIS A 107 14.16 17.71 9.04
CA HIS A 107 13.18 17.78 7.96
C HIS A 107 11.76 17.70 8.56
N PRO A 108 10.79 18.56 8.16
CA PRO A 108 9.49 18.66 8.84
C PRO A 108 8.50 17.56 8.47
N GLY A 109 8.86 16.72 7.51
CA GLY A 109 7.95 15.80 6.82
C GLY A 109 7.28 16.45 5.62
N THR A 110 6.79 15.64 4.69
CA THR A 110 6.11 16.08 3.46
C THR A 110 4.65 15.67 3.51
N PRO A 111 3.72 16.56 3.89
CA PRO A 111 2.28 16.24 3.88
C PRO A 111 1.69 16.22 2.45
N LEU A 112 2.31 16.96 1.52
CA LEU A 112 1.87 17.11 0.14
C LEU A 112 3.04 16.84 -0.81
N LEU A 113 3.10 15.61 -1.33
CA LEU A 113 4.10 15.18 -2.30
C LEU A 113 4.05 16.07 -3.55
N TYR A 114 5.23 16.34 -4.12
CA TYR A 114 5.41 17.06 -5.39
C TYR A 114 4.93 18.53 -5.39
N ASN A 115 4.77 19.14 -4.20
CA ASN A 115 4.51 20.58 -4.08
C ASN A 115 5.80 21.38 -4.27
N THR A 116 5.99 21.96 -5.46
CA THR A 116 7.15 22.80 -5.80
C THR A 116 7.09 24.21 -5.22
N ASN A 117 5.93 24.68 -4.72
CA ASN A 117 5.78 26.01 -4.12
C ASN A 117 6.45 26.16 -2.75
N LEU A 118 6.97 25.05 -2.18
CA LEU A 118 7.69 25.01 -0.92
C LEU A 118 9.13 24.57 -1.15
N HIS A 119 10.05 25.07 -0.31
CA HIS A 119 11.41 24.57 -0.24
C HIS A 119 11.39 23.11 0.27
N VAL A 120 12.40 22.30 -0.08
CA VAL A 120 12.43 20.89 0.34
C VAL A 120 12.45 20.76 1.88
N MET A 121 13.26 21.58 2.55
CA MET A 121 13.27 21.69 4.03
C MET A 121 12.01 22.33 4.64
N ASP A 122 11.03 22.72 3.83
CA ASP A 122 9.68 23.15 4.24
C ASP A 122 8.61 22.08 3.94
N GLY A 123 9.02 20.87 3.56
CA GLY A 123 8.17 19.74 3.19
C GLY A 123 7.80 19.69 1.70
N GLY A 124 8.33 20.60 0.88
CA GLY A 124 8.11 20.63 -0.57
C GLY A 124 8.89 19.56 -1.35
N GLY A 125 8.68 19.51 -2.66
CA GLY A 125 9.44 18.59 -3.51
C GLY A 125 9.05 18.56 -5.00
N THR A 126 9.94 17.97 -5.79
CA THR A 126 9.83 17.70 -7.24
C THR A 126 9.31 16.29 -7.51
N PHE A 127 8.80 16.03 -8.72
CA PHE A 127 8.40 14.67 -9.11
C PHE A 127 9.64 13.79 -9.41
N ARG A 128 9.58 12.49 -9.07
CA ARG A 128 10.74 11.59 -9.10
C ARG A 128 11.07 11.03 -10.50
N PRO A 129 12.32 11.09 -10.99
CA PRO A 129 12.77 10.49 -12.25
C PRO A 129 12.96 8.95 -12.18
N ARG A 130 12.07 8.23 -11.47
CA ARG A 130 12.18 6.77 -11.20
C ARG A 130 12.16 5.89 -12.45
N PHE A 131 11.82 6.43 -13.62
CA PHE A 131 11.61 5.68 -14.86
C PHE A 131 12.75 5.89 -15.88
N GLY A 132 13.93 6.30 -15.40
CA GLY A 132 15.05 6.74 -16.22
C GLY A 132 15.07 8.25 -16.43
N ILE A 133 16.19 8.77 -16.92
CA ILE A 133 16.39 10.19 -17.25
C ILE A 133 16.05 10.52 -18.71
N GLU A 134 16.02 9.50 -19.57
CA GLU A 134 15.63 9.58 -20.97
C GLU A 134 14.84 8.33 -21.35
N ARG A 135 14.03 8.40 -22.42
CA ARG A 135 13.53 7.24 -23.15
C ARG A 135 13.79 7.40 -24.64
N GLU A 136 13.85 6.28 -25.35
CA GLU A 136 13.70 6.28 -26.80
C GLU A 136 12.22 6.30 -27.16
N GLU A 137 11.87 7.08 -28.18
CA GLU A 137 10.54 7.18 -28.75
C GLU A 137 10.62 6.90 -30.25
N LYS A 138 9.91 5.86 -30.71
CA LYS A 138 9.80 5.55 -32.13
C LYS A 138 8.77 6.46 -32.80
N LEU A 139 9.16 7.07 -33.90
CA LEU A 139 8.33 7.99 -34.70
C LEU A 139 7.57 7.25 -35.81
N PRO A 140 6.51 7.85 -36.40
CA PRO A 140 5.70 7.20 -37.44
C PRO A 140 6.46 6.83 -38.72
N ASP A 141 7.59 7.51 -39.00
CA ASP A 141 8.51 7.21 -40.11
C ASP A 141 9.44 6.00 -39.84
N GLY A 142 9.37 5.43 -38.63
CA GLY A 142 10.19 4.30 -38.20
C GLY A 142 11.49 4.66 -37.50
N THR A 143 11.90 5.94 -37.48
CA THR A 143 13.09 6.44 -36.77
C THR A 143 12.86 6.46 -35.25
N THR A 144 13.92 6.67 -34.47
CA THR A 144 13.82 6.90 -33.02
C THR A 144 14.39 8.27 -32.64
N ARG A 145 13.82 8.90 -31.62
CA ARG A 145 14.37 10.08 -30.94
C ARG A 145 14.54 9.80 -29.44
N LYS A 146 15.55 10.41 -28.83
CA LYS A 146 15.66 10.45 -27.36
C LYS A 146 14.80 11.57 -26.80
N VAL A 147 14.07 11.28 -25.73
CA VAL A 147 13.17 12.22 -25.03
C VAL A 147 13.56 12.29 -23.56
N SER A 148 13.93 13.49 -23.10
CA SER A 148 14.25 13.73 -21.69
C SER A 148 13.04 13.50 -20.78
N LEU A 149 13.23 12.67 -19.76
CA LEU A 149 12.30 12.41 -18.66
C LEU A 149 12.59 13.27 -17.43
N LEU A 150 13.71 14.01 -17.42
CA LEU A 150 13.98 15.06 -16.43
C LEU A 150 12.97 16.20 -16.60
N ALA A 151 12.65 16.94 -15.54
CA ALA A 151 11.77 18.11 -15.66
C ALA A 151 12.39 19.19 -16.58
N ASP A 152 11.56 20.06 -17.16
CA ASP A 152 12.01 21.26 -17.88
C ASP A 152 11.53 22.49 -17.09
N GLY A 153 12.43 23.29 -16.53
CA GLY A 153 12.12 24.57 -15.86
C GLY A 153 11.18 24.51 -14.64
N SER A 154 10.97 23.34 -14.05
CA SER A 154 10.11 23.11 -12.88
C SER A 154 10.92 22.51 -11.74
N TYR A 155 10.92 23.14 -10.57
CA TYR A 155 11.79 22.85 -9.43
C TYR A 155 11.18 23.36 -8.12
N SER A 156 11.63 22.85 -6.97
CA SER A 156 11.19 23.35 -5.66
C SER A 156 11.68 24.78 -5.39
N LEU A 157 10.87 25.58 -4.70
CA LEU A 157 11.24 26.93 -4.26
C LEU A 157 12.63 26.94 -3.59
N GLY A 158 13.56 27.76 -4.09
CA GLY A 158 14.92 27.87 -3.56
C GLY A 158 15.91 26.77 -3.98
N SER A 159 15.51 25.81 -4.82
CA SER A 159 16.41 24.82 -5.43
C SER A 159 17.56 25.48 -6.19
N ALA A 160 18.80 25.10 -5.88
CA ALA A 160 19.99 25.56 -6.58
C ALA A 160 20.05 25.08 -8.04
N ILE A 161 19.41 23.95 -8.34
CA ILE A 161 19.19 23.48 -9.73
C ILE A 161 17.78 23.87 -10.14
N GLN A 162 17.67 24.83 -11.07
CA GLN A 162 16.41 25.40 -11.57
C GLN A 162 15.85 24.65 -12.80
N ASP A 163 16.14 23.36 -12.89
CA ASP A 163 15.76 22.49 -14.00
C ASP A 163 15.65 21.02 -13.53
N GLY A 164 15.38 20.08 -14.44
CA GLY A 164 15.41 18.64 -14.14
C GLY A 164 16.80 18.09 -13.85
N TYR A 165 16.90 17.12 -12.92
CA TYR A 165 18.16 16.49 -12.51
C TYR A 165 17.99 15.00 -12.16
N PRO A 166 19.02 14.15 -12.36
CA PRO A 166 19.02 12.75 -11.92
C PRO A 166 18.95 12.64 -10.39
N GLU A 167 18.84 11.40 -9.88
CA GLU A 167 19.05 11.15 -8.45
C GLU A 167 20.50 11.46 -8.03
N PHE A 168 20.71 11.90 -6.79
CA PHE A 168 22.05 12.31 -6.33
C PHE A 168 22.95 11.11 -6.03
N THR A 169 24.17 11.15 -6.56
CA THR A 169 25.30 10.28 -6.24
C THR A 169 26.53 11.08 -5.84
N LEU A 170 27.57 10.44 -5.28
CA LEU A 170 28.86 11.12 -5.03
C LEU A 170 29.43 11.75 -6.31
N ALA A 171 29.32 11.09 -7.47
CA ALA A 171 29.72 11.68 -8.76
C ALA A 171 28.93 12.96 -9.10
N SER A 172 27.63 13.01 -8.77
CA SER A 172 26.82 14.19 -9.01
C SER A 172 27.23 15.38 -8.12
N LEU A 173 27.54 15.12 -6.84
CA LEU A 173 28.03 16.15 -5.92
C LEU A 173 29.39 16.69 -6.37
N LYS A 174 30.32 15.80 -6.76
CA LYS A 174 31.63 16.15 -7.35
C LYS A 174 31.49 17.03 -8.60
N LYS A 175 30.54 16.71 -9.48
CA LYS A 175 30.26 17.51 -10.69
C LYS A 175 29.70 18.90 -10.38
N LEU A 176 29.09 19.08 -9.20
CA LEU A 176 28.53 20.35 -8.72
C LEU A 176 29.48 21.10 -7.76
N GLY A 177 30.57 20.47 -7.31
CA GLY A 177 31.49 20.96 -6.27
C GLY A 177 31.00 20.76 -4.83
N TRP A 178 29.82 20.17 -4.65
CA TRP A 178 29.14 20.00 -3.35
C TRP A 178 29.69 18.82 -2.53
N ASP A 179 30.57 17.99 -3.09
CA ASP A 179 31.21 16.89 -2.34
C ASP A 179 32.14 17.40 -1.24
N THR A 180 32.62 18.64 -1.34
CA THR A 180 33.37 19.36 -0.31
C THR A 180 32.57 19.66 0.96
N GLU A 181 31.24 19.54 0.92
CA GLU A 181 30.34 19.69 2.07
C GLU A 181 30.06 18.37 2.81
N LEU A 182 30.60 17.24 2.33
CA LEU A 182 30.58 15.96 3.03
C LEU A 182 31.68 15.95 4.10
N THR A 183 31.33 15.54 5.32
CA THR A 183 32.30 15.31 6.39
C THR A 183 33.18 14.08 6.09
N GLU A 184 34.37 14.04 6.71
CA GLU A 184 35.26 12.87 6.64
C GLU A 184 34.57 11.56 7.03
N ALA A 185 33.63 11.61 7.99
CA ALA A 185 32.87 10.46 8.46
C ALA A 185 31.85 9.96 7.42
N GLU A 186 31.09 10.87 6.80
CA GLU A 186 30.16 10.53 5.71
C GLU A 186 30.93 9.98 4.50
N MET A 187 32.02 10.66 4.11
CA MET A 187 32.91 10.22 3.03
C MET A 187 33.53 8.84 3.31
N ALA A 188 33.94 8.55 4.54
CA ALA A 188 34.45 7.23 4.93
C ALA A 188 33.37 6.13 4.86
N VAL A 189 32.11 6.45 5.18
CA VAL A 189 30.98 5.52 5.02
C VAL A 189 30.66 5.29 3.53
N ILE A 190 30.61 6.33 2.72
CA ILE A 190 30.37 6.24 1.26
C ILE A 190 31.44 5.35 0.59
N ASN A 191 32.72 5.61 0.87
CA ASN A 191 33.83 4.78 0.38
C ASN A 191 33.76 3.32 0.88
N LYS A 192 33.16 3.07 2.06
CA LYS A 192 32.96 1.72 2.59
C LYS A 192 31.75 0.99 1.99
N VAL A 193 30.71 1.71 1.57
CA VAL A 193 29.53 1.12 0.91
C VAL A 193 29.89 0.52 -0.45
N ASN A 194 30.73 1.19 -1.23
CA ASN A 194 31.26 0.66 -2.47
C ASN A 194 32.73 1.07 -2.69
N PRO A 195 33.71 0.31 -2.18
CA PRO A 195 35.13 0.65 -2.30
C PRO A 195 35.68 0.61 -3.73
N ALA A 196 35.00 -0.08 -4.66
CA ALA A 196 35.45 -0.19 -6.05
C ALA A 196 35.00 1.00 -6.91
N THR A 197 33.78 1.50 -6.68
CA THR A 197 33.23 2.70 -7.35
C THR A 197 32.42 3.59 -6.39
N PRO A 198 33.07 4.31 -5.46
CA PRO A 198 32.38 5.20 -4.49
C PRO A 198 31.50 6.25 -5.18
N ASP A 199 31.92 6.71 -6.36
CA ASP A 199 31.23 7.68 -7.21
C ASP A 199 29.83 7.21 -7.67
N ALA A 200 29.57 5.89 -7.66
CA ALA A 200 28.28 5.28 -7.97
C ALA A 200 27.36 5.12 -6.74
N VAL A 201 27.80 5.48 -5.53
CA VAL A 201 26.94 5.47 -4.34
C VAL A 201 25.93 6.62 -4.44
N SER A 202 24.65 6.26 -4.41
CA SER A 202 23.52 7.17 -4.43
C SER A 202 23.07 7.58 -3.02
N TRP A 203 22.26 8.64 -2.94
CA TRP A 203 21.48 9.06 -1.76
C TRP A 203 20.68 7.94 -1.05
N SER A 204 20.39 6.86 -1.78
CA SER A 204 19.64 5.69 -1.33
C SER A 204 20.51 4.52 -0.86
N LEU A 205 21.81 4.57 -1.15
CA LEU A 205 22.82 3.58 -0.73
C LEU A 205 23.81 4.14 0.31
N ASP A 206 23.97 5.47 0.37
CA ASP A 206 24.76 6.14 1.39
C ASP A 206 24.14 5.95 2.80
N LEU A 207 24.75 5.05 3.57
CA LEU A 207 24.31 4.72 4.93
C LEU A 207 24.64 5.79 5.99
N SER A 208 25.32 6.89 5.60
CA SER A 208 25.53 8.05 6.46
C SER A 208 24.44 9.12 6.31
N GLY A 209 23.76 9.15 5.16
CA GLY A 209 22.79 10.19 4.81
C GLY A 209 23.42 11.51 4.35
N GLY A 210 24.74 11.62 4.25
CA GLY A 210 25.45 12.83 3.83
C GLY A 210 25.04 13.31 2.44
N ILE A 211 24.85 12.40 1.48
CA ILE A 211 24.36 12.77 0.13
C ILE A 211 22.93 13.36 0.21
N GLN A 212 22.07 12.87 1.12
CA GLN A 212 20.77 13.48 1.35
C GLN A 212 20.92 14.86 1.98
N ARG A 213 21.71 14.99 3.06
CA ARG A 213 21.95 16.24 3.78
C ARG A 213 22.43 17.36 2.85
N VAL A 214 23.41 17.07 1.99
CA VAL A 214 23.96 18.05 1.05
C VAL A 214 22.92 18.41 -0.02
N ALA A 215 22.23 17.45 -0.64
CA ALA A 215 21.19 17.76 -1.63
C ALA A 215 20.07 18.65 -1.06
N LEU A 216 19.64 18.38 0.18
CA LEU A 216 18.62 19.17 0.90
C LEU A 216 19.08 20.59 1.24
N ALA A 217 20.37 20.77 1.58
CA ALA A 217 20.95 22.09 1.85
C ALA A 217 20.93 23.00 0.62
N HIS A 218 21.09 22.43 -0.57
CA HIS A 218 20.95 23.11 -1.88
C HIS A 218 19.51 23.17 -2.40
N GLY A 219 18.51 22.91 -1.54
CA GLY A 219 17.08 22.98 -1.89
C GLY A 219 16.58 21.87 -2.82
N CYS A 220 17.42 20.88 -3.13
CA CYS A 220 17.13 19.79 -4.06
C CYS A 220 16.57 18.55 -3.35
N VAL A 221 15.77 17.75 -4.06
CA VAL A 221 15.25 16.48 -3.52
C VAL A 221 16.22 15.34 -3.84
N PRO A 222 16.64 14.50 -2.86
CA PRO A 222 17.68 13.49 -3.09
C PRO A 222 17.42 12.51 -4.24
N TYR A 223 16.14 12.15 -4.48
CA TYR A 223 15.76 11.23 -5.56
C TYR A 223 15.76 11.85 -6.98
N GLY A 224 16.03 13.14 -7.13
CA GLY A 224 16.05 13.84 -8.42
C GLY A 224 14.78 14.62 -8.79
N ASN A 225 14.74 15.13 -10.01
CA ASN A 225 13.66 15.96 -10.55
C ASN A 225 13.30 15.57 -12.00
N GLY A 226 12.13 14.96 -12.18
CA GLY A 226 11.63 14.39 -13.42
C GLY A 226 10.19 14.79 -13.76
N LYS A 227 9.76 14.50 -14.98
CA LYS A 227 8.40 14.77 -15.47
C LYS A 227 7.39 13.78 -14.90
N ALA A 228 6.27 14.30 -14.41
CA ALA A 228 5.06 13.51 -14.23
C ALA A 228 4.59 12.94 -15.58
N ARG A 229 4.04 11.71 -15.59
CA ARG A 229 3.77 10.96 -16.83
C ARG A 229 2.27 10.75 -17.06
N MET A 230 1.72 11.39 -18.10
CA MET A 230 0.42 11.05 -18.67
C MET A 230 0.49 9.78 -19.54
N ASN A 231 1.67 9.50 -20.12
CA ASN A 231 1.98 8.24 -20.83
C ASN A 231 2.95 7.42 -19.97
N ALA A 232 2.44 6.33 -19.38
CA ALA A 232 3.14 5.42 -18.51
C ALA A 232 3.71 4.20 -19.28
N PHE A 233 4.50 4.46 -20.33
CA PHE A 233 5.17 3.51 -21.25
C PHE A 233 5.87 2.26 -20.70
N GLY A 234 5.93 2.05 -19.38
CA GLY A 234 6.41 0.82 -18.74
C GLY A 234 5.29 -0.06 -18.16
N LEU A 235 4.02 0.31 -18.36
CA LEU A 235 2.83 -0.47 -18.00
C LEU A 235 2.27 -1.19 -19.25
N PRO A 236 1.51 -2.28 -19.09
CA PRO A 236 0.91 -3.01 -20.22
C PRO A 236 -0.03 -2.13 -21.06
N ASP A 237 -0.73 -1.20 -20.42
CA ASP A 237 -1.48 -0.11 -21.06
C ASP A 237 -0.82 1.23 -20.69
N PRO A 238 -0.04 1.86 -21.61
CA PRO A 238 0.65 3.13 -21.35
C PRO A 238 -0.27 4.34 -21.12
N ILE A 239 -1.53 4.25 -21.55
CA ILE A 239 -2.59 5.25 -21.37
C ILE A 239 -3.87 4.50 -20.95
N PRO A 240 -4.88 5.17 -20.36
CA PRO A 240 -6.13 4.52 -19.99
C PRO A 240 -6.83 3.86 -21.19
N VAL A 241 -6.94 2.53 -21.15
CA VAL A 241 -7.65 1.70 -22.13
C VAL A 241 -8.77 0.97 -21.38
N HIS A 242 -10.00 1.02 -21.89
CA HIS A 242 -11.07 0.17 -21.36
C HIS A 242 -10.79 -1.28 -21.75
N ARG A 243 -10.70 -2.13 -20.73
CA ARG A 243 -10.73 -3.59 -20.85
C ARG A 243 -11.93 -4.11 -20.07
N GLU A 244 -12.48 -5.20 -20.56
CA GLU A 244 -13.59 -5.92 -19.95
C GLU A 244 -13.03 -6.86 -18.86
N PRO A 245 -13.68 -6.98 -17.69
CA PRO A 245 -13.26 -7.88 -16.61
C PRO A 245 -13.17 -9.34 -17.04
N ILE A 246 -12.32 -10.13 -16.37
CA ILE A 246 -12.12 -11.57 -16.66
C ILE A 246 -13.46 -12.33 -16.57
N TYR A 247 -14.29 -11.98 -15.60
CA TYR A 247 -15.65 -12.47 -15.41
C TYR A 247 -16.65 -11.32 -15.57
N THR A 248 -17.51 -11.39 -16.60
CA THR A 248 -18.48 -10.35 -16.94
C THR A 248 -19.79 -10.94 -17.48
N PRO A 249 -20.97 -10.34 -17.23
CA PRO A 249 -22.18 -10.70 -17.95
C PRO A 249 -22.19 -10.15 -19.39
N ARG A 250 -21.36 -9.14 -19.69
CA ARG A 250 -21.24 -8.47 -20.98
C ARG A 250 -20.24 -9.17 -21.90
N VAL A 251 -20.53 -10.43 -22.21
CA VAL A 251 -19.73 -11.26 -23.13
C VAL A 251 -19.60 -10.66 -24.54
N ASP A 252 -20.49 -9.74 -24.92
CA ASP A 252 -20.42 -8.95 -26.15
C ASP A 252 -19.28 -7.90 -26.15
N LEU A 253 -18.89 -7.39 -24.98
CA LEU A 253 -17.80 -6.43 -24.83
C LEU A 253 -16.43 -7.10 -24.83
N VAL A 254 -16.31 -8.36 -24.41
CA VAL A 254 -15.04 -9.12 -24.38
C VAL A 254 -14.36 -9.16 -25.75
N ALA A 255 -15.12 -9.30 -26.84
CA ALA A 255 -14.58 -9.31 -28.20
C ALA A 255 -14.05 -7.93 -28.67
N LYS A 256 -14.50 -6.84 -28.03
CA LYS A 256 -14.14 -5.45 -28.38
C LYS A 256 -13.07 -4.87 -27.45
N TYR A 257 -13.07 -5.31 -26.19
CA TYR A 257 -12.23 -4.83 -25.10
C TYR A 257 -11.63 -6.01 -24.31
N PRO A 258 -10.88 -6.94 -24.93
CA PRO A 258 -10.34 -8.09 -24.22
C PRO A 258 -9.37 -7.67 -23.11
N THR A 259 -9.24 -8.51 -22.09
CA THR A 259 -8.19 -8.36 -21.07
C THR A 259 -6.79 -8.57 -21.67
N LEU A 260 -5.75 -8.30 -20.88
CA LEU A 260 -4.37 -8.35 -21.34
C LEU A 260 -3.92 -9.79 -21.68
N PRO A 261 -3.11 -9.99 -22.75
CA PRO A 261 -2.59 -11.31 -23.12
C PRO A 261 -1.83 -11.99 -21.97
N ASP A 262 -1.91 -13.32 -21.93
CA ASP A 262 -1.29 -14.12 -20.87
C ASP A 262 0.23 -13.87 -20.77
N ALA A 263 0.69 -13.62 -19.54
CA ALA A 263 2.05 -13.24 -19.23
C ALA A 263 2.51 -13.81 -17.87
N LYS A 264 3.80 -13.62 -17.56
CA LYS A 264 4.33 -13.83 -16.20
C LYS A 264 4.94 -12.53 -15.69
N GLN A 265 4.36 -11.96 -14.64
CA GLN A 265 4.89 -10.78 -13.96
C GLN A 265 5.56 -11.20 -12.65
N PHE A 266 6.86 -10.91 -12.54
CA PHE A 266 7.72 -11.39 -11.44
C PHE A 266 7.59 -12.90 -11.17
N ARG A 267 6.80 -13.27 -10.15
CA ARG A 267 6.56 -14.65 -9.70
C ARG A 267 5.13 -15.13 -9.97
N VAL A 268 4.22 -14.23 -10.37
CA VAL A 268 2.79 -14.52 -10.58
C VAL A 268 2.52 -14.80 -12.07
N PRO A 269 1.86 -15.91 -12.43
CA PRO A 269 1.30 -16.08 -13.76
C PRO A 269 0.03 -15.23 -13.88
N ASN A 270 0.00 -14.33 -14.86
CA ASN A 270 -1.19 -13.56 -15.21
C ASN A 270 -1.80 -14.17 -16.49
N ILE A 271 -2.78 -15.04 -16.32
CA ILE A 271 -3.43 -15.81 -17.39
C ILE A 271 -4.88 -15.34 -17.64
N GLY A 272 -5.11 -14.04 -17.44
CA GLY A 272 -6.44 -13.43 -17.53
C GLY A 272 -7.11 -13.65 -18.88
N PHE A 273 -6.37 -13.67 -19.98
CA PHE A 273 -6.92 -13.86 -21.33
C PHE A 273 -7.40 -15.30 -21.54
N SER A 274 -6.61 -16.31 -21.16
CA SER A 274 -7.07 -17.70 -21.21
C SER A 274 -8.28 -17.96 -20.30
N VAL A 275 -8.32 -17.36 -19.10
CA VAL A 275 -9.46 -17.51 -18.18
C VAL A 275 -10.72 -16.80 -18.73
N GLN A 276 -10.60 -15.56 -19.19
CA GLN A 276 -11.71 -14.80 -19.79
C GLN A 276 -12.28 -15.52 -21.02
N LYS A 277 -11.40 -16.00 -21.92
CA LYS A 277 -11.79 -16.79 -23.09
C LYS A 277 -12.56 -18.05 -22.68
N ALA A 278 -12.00 -18.83 -21.74
CA ALA A 278 -12.65 -20.06 -21.26
C ALA A 278 -13.98 -19.79 -20.55
N ALA A 279 -14.14 -18.64 -19.87
CA ALA A 279 -15.39 -18.24 -19.26
C ALA A 279 -16.49 -17.90 -20.28
N VAL A 280 -16.13 -17.24 -21.39
CA VAL A 280 -17.03 -17.00 -22.53
C VAL A 280 -17.39 -18.30 -23.25
N GLU A 281 -16.41 -19.14 -23.58
CA GLU A 281 -16.63 -20.42 -24.29
C GLU A 281 -17.51 -21.39 -23.49
N LYS A 282 -17.36 -21.44 -22.16
CA LYS A 282 -18.22 -22.24 -21.25
C LYS A 282 -19.57 -21.57 -20.95
N GLY A 283 -19.79 -20.34 -21.42
CA GLY A 283 -21.02 -19.59 -21.17
C GLY A 283 -21.28 -19.29 -19.69
N ILE A 284 -20.23 -19.03 -18.90
CA ILE A 284 -20.30 -18.82 -17.44
C ILE A 284 -21.33 -17.75 -17.06
N ALA A 285 -21.40 -16.65 -17.81
CA ALA A 285 -22.39 -15.57 -17.65
C ALA A 285 -23.87 -16.02 -17.70
N LYS A 286 -24.18 -17.18 -18.28
CA LYS A 286 -25.55 -17.74 -18.31
C LYS A 286 -25.89 -18.50 -17.03
N GLN A 287 -24.88 -19.00 -16.33
CA GLN A 287 -25.02 -19.75 -15.07
C GLN A 287 -24.93 -18.81 -13.87
N PHE A 288 -24.01 -17.84 -13.95
CA PHE A 288 -23.71 -16.81 -12.96
C PHE A 288 -23.92 -15.42 -13.60
N PRO A 289 -25.17 -14.90 -13.63
CA PRO A 289 -25.51 -13.68 -14.37
C PRO A 289 -25.38 -12.39 -13.54
N LEU A 290 -25.14 -12.48 -12.23
CA LEU A 290 -25.03 -11.32 -11.33
C LEU A 290 -23.57 -10.92 -11.16
N ILE A 291 -23.27 -9.63 -11.34
CA ILE A 291 -21.98 -9.05 -10.95
C ILE A 291 -21.93 -9.03 -9.42
N LEU A 292 -20.92 -9.66 -8.84
CA LEU A 292 -20.63 -9.59 -7.42
C LEU A 292 -19.51 -8.59 -7.14
N SER A 293 -19.75 -7.71 -6.17
CA SER A 293 -18.72 -6.87 -5.56
C SER A 293 -18.62 -7.13 -4.06
N SER A 294 -17.52 -6.72 -3.44
CA SER A 294 -17.36 -6.77 -1.99
C SER A 294 -16.84 -5.45 -1.41
N GLY A 295 -17.28 -5.11 -0.20
CA GLY A 295 -16.92 -3.86 0.46
C GLY A 295 -16.87 -3.94 1.98
N ARG A 296 -16.82 -2.76 2.59
CA ARG A 296 -16.73 -2.58 4.05
C ARG A 296 -18.07 -2.21 4.66
N LEU A 297 -18.17 -2.45 5.95
CA LEU A 297 -19.17 -1.87 6.85
C LEU A 297 -18.49 -0.86 7.80
N VAL A 298 -19.25 -0.16 8.64
CA VAL A 298 -18.72 0.88 9.55
C VAL A 298 -18.31 0.27 10.90
N GLU A 299 -18.99 -0.81 11.28
CA GLU A 299 -18.84 -1.53 12.56
C GLU A 299 -17.63 -2.48 12.58
N TYR A 300 -17.06 -2.80 11.41
CA TYR A 300 -16.09 -3.88 11.25
C TYR A 300 -14.82 -3.43 10.50
N GLU A 301 -13.66 -3.90 10.97
CA GLU A 301 -12.34 -3.64 10.38
C GLU A 301 -11.73 -4.90 9.76
N GLY A 302 -10.95 -4.75 8.69
CA GLY A 302 -10.17 -5.85 8.08
C GLY A 302 -11.03 -7.06 7.69
N GLY A 303 -10.60 -8.26 8.08
CA GLY A 303 -11.39 -9.51 7.99
C GLY A 303 -12.36 -9.74 9.16
N GLY A 304 -12.60 -8.70 9.98
CA GLY A 304 -13.54 -8.68 11.09
C GLY A 304 -13.17 -9.52 12.31
N GLU A 305 -11.96 -10.08 12.41
CA GLU A 305 -11.62 -11.03 13.48
C GLU A 305 -11.67 -10.40 14.88
N GLU A 306 -11.07 -9.22 15.05
CA GLU A 306 -11.16 -8.44 16.31
C GLU A 306 -12.58 -7.93 16.55
N THR A 307 -13.24 -7.42 15.51
CA THR A 307 -14.48 -6.65 15.63
C THR A 307 -15.74 -7.53 15.72
N ARG A 308 -15.77 -8.74 15.12
CA ARG A 308 -16.79 -9.78 15.39
C ARG A 308 -16.64 -10.45 16.75
N THR A 309 -15.51 -10.25 17.42
CA THR A 309 -15.24 -10.72 18.79
C THR A 309 -15.58 -9.66 19.84
N ASN A 310 -15.74 -8.39 19.44
CA ASN A 310 -16.24 -7.31 20.29
C ASN A 310 -17.79 -7.35 20.35
N PRO A 311 -18.41 -7.51 21.54
CA PRO A 311 -19.86 -7.67 21.64
C PRO A 311 -20.66 -6.45 21.15
N TRP A 312 -20.15 -5.23 21.33
CA TRP A 312 -20.86 -4.01 20.93
C TRP A 312 -20.85 -3.77 19.42
N LEU A 313 -19.82 -4.26 18.72
CA LEU A 313 -19.74 -4.18 17.26
C LEU A 313 -20.49 -5.35 16.62
N ALA A 314 -20.34 -6.55 17.19
CA ALA A 314 -21.09 -7.75 16.83
C ALA A 314 -22.62 -7.59 16.97
N GLU A 315 -23.08 -6.80 17.96
CA GLU A 315 -24.50 -6.48 18.14
C GLU A 315 -25.08 -5.65 16.98
N LEU A 316 -24.29 -4.76 16.37
CA LEU A 316 -24.75 -3.87 15.31
C LEU A 316 -24.98 -4.57 13.97
N GLN A 317 -24.26 -5.66 13.68
CA GLN A 317 -24.46 -6.46 12.46
C GLN A 317 -24.26 -7.96 12.71
N GLN A 318 -25.33 -8.61 13.20
CA GLN A 318 -25.30 -9.98 13.71
C GLN A 318 -25.22 -11.08 12.63
N ASP A 319 -25.70 -10.81 11.41
CA ASP A 319 -25.74 -11.75 10.29
C ASP A 319 -24.80 -11.30 9.16
N MET A 320 -24.15 -12.24 8.47
CA MET A 320 -23.61 -11.97 7.14
C MET A 320 -24.75 -11.83 6.13
N PHE A 321 -24.64 -10.93 5.16
CA PHE A 321 -25.66 -10.72 4.13
C PHE A 321 -25.11 -10.51 2.71
N ILE A 322 -25.99 -10.69 1.71
CA ILE A 322 -25.82 -10.31 0.31
C ILE A 322 -26.90 -9.29 -0.05
N GLU A 323 -26.51 -8.12 -0.56
CA GLU A 323 -27.41 -7.15 -1.15
C GLU A 323 -27.82 -7.60 -2.54
N ILE A 324 -29.13 -7.58 -2.81
CA ILE A 324 -29.72 -7.99 -4.09
C ILE A 324 -30.85 -7.02 -4.49
N ASN A 325 -30.92 -6.66 -5.77
CA ASN A 325 -31.97 -5.77 -6.28
C ASN A 325 -33.37 -6.43 -6.13
N PRO A 326 -34.45 -5.67 -5.82
CA PRO A 326 -35.79 -6.24 -5.69
C PRO A 326 -36.26 -7.04 -6.91
N THR A 327 -35.85 -6.64 -8.12
CA THR A 327 -36.18 -7.38 -9.35
C THR A 327 -35.43 -8.71 -9.40
N ASP A 328 -34.13 -8.71 -9.12
CA ASP A 328 -33.31 -9.94 -9.13
C ASP A 328 -33.71 -10.93 -8.02
N ALA A 329 -34.18 -10.41 -6.88
CA ALA A 329 -34.74 -11.22 -5.81
C ALA A 329 -36.07 -11.86 -6.24
N ALA A 330 -36.99 -11.08 -6.82
CA ALA A 330 -38.28 -11.56 -7.33
C ALA A 330 -38.10 -12.60 -8.45
N ASP A 331 -37.21 -12.34 -9.41
CA ASP A 331 -36.83 -13.25 -10.50
C ASP A 331 -36.28 -14.61 -9.99
N ARG A 332 -35.90 -14.70 -8.71
CA ARG A 332 -35.31 -15.88 -8.05
C ARG A 332 -36.17 -16.42 -6.88
N GLY A 333 -37.33 -15.83 -6.60
CA GLY A 333 -38.16 -16.18 -5.44
C GLY A 333 -37.54 -15.87 -4.07
N VAL A 334 -36.46 -15.07 -4.03
CA VAL A 334 -35.77 -14.68 -2.80
C VAL A 334 -36.59 -13.61 -2.07
N LYS A 335 -36.69 -13.75 -0.75
CA LYS A 335 -37.33 -12.77 0.15
C LYS A 335 -36.29 -12.08 1.02
N ASP A 336 -36.60 -10.88 1.46
CA ASP A 336 -35.78 -10.15 2.42
C ASP A 336 -35.63 -10.93 3.75
N GLY A 337 -34.44 -10.88 4.35
CA GLY A 337 -34.10 -11.60 5.58
C GLY A 337 -34.06 -13.13 5.47
N ALA A 338 -34.30 -13.71 4.29
CA ALA A 338 -34.22 -15.15 4.05
C ALA A 338 -32.76 -15.63 4.00
N TRP A 339 -32.54 -16.93 4.27
CA TRP A 339 -31.25 -17.57 3.99
C TRP A 339 -31.11 -17.86 2.50
N VAL A 340 -29.94 -17.55 1.94
CA VAL A 340 -29.56 -17.82 0.55
C VAL A 340 -28.19 -18.48 0.45
N TRP A 341 -28.01 -19.27 -0.60
CA TRP A 341 -26.69 -19.64 -1.12
C TRP A 341 -26.28 -18.61 -2.17
N VAL A 342 -25.09 -18.04 -1.99
CA VAL A 342 -24.36 -17.34 -3.05
C VAL A 342 -23.31 -18.30 -3.59
N THR A 343 -23.29 -18.54 -4.90
CA THR A 343 -22.30 -19.40 -5.57
C THR A 343 -21.44 -18.60 -6.54
N GLY A 344 -20.13 -18.87 -6.54
CA GLY A 344 -19.17 -18.19 -7.42
C GLY A 344 -18.88 -18.97 -8.70
N ALA A 345 -18.38 -18.27 -9.72
CA ALA A 345 -18.12 -18.81 -11.04
C ALA A 345 -16.95 -19.82 -11.14
N GLU A 346 -16.26 -20.12 -10.04
CA GLU A 346 -15.16 -21.09 -9.96
C GLU A 346 -15.34 -22.10 -8.81
N ASN A 347 -14.60 -23.22 -8.90
CA ASN A 347 -14.33 -24.17 -7.81
C ASN A 347 -15.54 -24.80 -7.11
N ASN A 348 -16.75 -24.70 -7.70
CA ASN A 348 -18.03 -24.99 -7.05
C ASN A 348 -18.20 -24.23 -5.72
N SER A 349 -17.62 -23.03 -5.65
CA SER A 349 -17.65 -22.16 -4.48
C SER A 349 -19.07 -21.80 -4.07
N ARG A 350 -19.33 -21.83 -2.76
CA ARG A 350 -20.61 -21.43 -2.18
C ARG A 350 -20.43 -20.84 -0.79
N ALA A 351 -21.31 -19.91 -0.44
CA ALA A 351 -21.37 -19.25 0.85
C ALA A 351 -22.84 -19.10 1.26
N ARG A 352 -23.17 -19.35 2.53
CA ARG A 352 -24.52 -19.16 3.08
C ARG A 352 -24.59 -17.85 3.87
N MET A 353 -25.59 -17.02 3.57
CA MET A 353 -25.81 -15.73 4.23
C MET A 353 -27.28 -15.28 4.12
N LYS A 354 -27.63 -14.16 4.75
CA LYS A 354 -28.94 -13.51 4.60
C LYS A 354 -29.06 -12.81 3.25
N ALA A 355 -30.25 -12.78 2.66
CA ALA A 355 -30.57 -11.81 1.63
C ALA A 355 -30.98 -10.47 2.26
N LEU A 356 -30.42 -9.37 1.76
CA LEU A 356 -30.89 -8.00 1.99
C LEU A 356 -31.42 -7.45 0.67
N VAL A 357 -32.74 -7.38 0.52
CA VAL A 357 -33.40 -6.96 -0.73
C VAL A 357 -33.49 -5.44 -0.76
N THR A 358 -32.71 -4.80 -1.63
CA THR A 358 -32.43 -3.36 -1.53
C THR A 358 -32.21 -2.70 -2.89
N GLU A 359 -32.76 -1.49 -3.05
CA GLU A 359 -32.54 -0.65 -4.24
C GLU A 359 -31.14 0.00 -4.26
N ARG A 360 -30.35 -0.16 -3.19
CA ARG A 360 -28.95 0.33 -3.14
C ARG A 360 -28.02 -0.37 -4.14
N VAL A 361 -28.39 -1.55 -4.64
CA VAL A 361 -27.72 -2.22 -5.77
C VAL A 361 -28.60 -2.21 -7.02
N GLY A 362 -28.01 -1.91 -8.18
CA GLY A 362 -28.70 -1.93 -9.47
C GLY A 362 -29.04 -3.35 -9.94
N LYS A 363 -30.02 -3.49 -10.85
CA LYS A 363 -30.36 -4.80 -11.44
C LYS A 363 -29.12 -5.40 -12.14
N GLY A 364 -28.87 -6.68 -11.91
CA GLY A 364 -27.70 -7.42 -12.38
C GLY A 364 -26.48 -7.28 -11.46
N VAL A 365 -26.59 -6.60 -10.31
CA VAL A 365 -25.48 -6.39 -9.35
C VAL A 365 -25.89 -6.86 -7.95
N ALA A 366 -24.94 -7.48 -7.26
CA ALA A 366 -25.03 -7.89 -5.87
C ALA A 366 -23.76 -7.46 -5.10
N TRP A 367 -23.88 -7.23 -3.79
CA TRP A 367 -22.77 -6.75 -2.95
C TRP A 367 -22.73 -7.47 -1.60
N MET A 368 -21.54 -7.84 -1.12
CA MET A 368 -21.36 -8.48 0.18
C MET A 368 -20.25 -7.82 1.04
N PRO A 369 -20.36 -7.83 2.37
CA PRO A 369 -19.27 -7.41 3.25
C PRO A 369 -18.20 -8.51 3.33
N PHE A 370 -16.91 -8.12 3.35
CA PHE A 370 -15.79 -9.07 3.46
C PHE A 370 -15.31 -9.34 4.90
N HIS A 371 -16.06 -8.86 5.91
CA HIS A 371 -15.67 -8.91 7.33
C HIS A 371 -15.98 -10.23 8.05
N PHE A 372 -16.49 -11.25 7.35
CA PHE A 372 -17.05 -12.45 7.97
C PHE A 372 -16.15 -13.68 7.81
N GLY A 373 -16.29 -14.61 8.76
CA GLY A 373 -15.48 -15.83 8.85
C GLY A 373 -16.01 -16.79 9.92
N GLY A 374 -15.42 -17.98 9.97
CA GLY A 374 -15.80 -19.06 10.88
C GLY A 374 -16.90 -19.99 10.37
N TRP A 375 -17.50 -19.73 9.21
CA TRP A 375 -18.18 -20.74 8.38
C TRP A 375 -17.38 -21.03 7.10
N LEU A 376 -17.58 -22.22 6.54
CA LEU A 376 -17.07 -22.59 5.21
C LEU A 376 -18.09 -23.46 4.46
N ALA A 377 -18.61 -22.96 3.34
CA ALA A 377 -19.61 -23.63 2.51
C ALA A 377 -20.85 -24.13 3.28
N GLY A 378 -21.24 -23.40 4.31
CA GLY A 378 -22.34 -23.66 5.25
C GLY A 378 -22.00 -24.58 6.42
N LYS A 379 -20.75 -25.01 6.55
CA LYS A 379 -20.27 -25.75 7.74
C LYS A 379 -19.80 -24.75 8.79
N ASP A 380 -20.33 -24.86 10.01
CA ASP A 380 -19.83 -24.13 11.18
C ASP A 380 -18.44 -24.65 11.62
N LEU A 381 -17.51 -23.72 11.92
CA LEU A 381 -16.14 -24.01 12.32
C LEU A 381 -15.80 -23.53 13.75
N ARG A 382 -16.78 -23.22 14.62
CA ARG A 382 -16.53 -22.82 16.03
C ARG A 382 -15.60 -23.80 16.75
N GLY A 383 -15.74 -25.09 16.48
CA GLY A 383 -14.91 -26.15 17.06
C GLY A 383 -13.42 -26.13 16.67
N ASN A 384 -13.00 -25.25 15.75
CA ASN A 384 -11.59 -25.02 15.43
C ASN A 384 -10.95 -23.93 16.33
N TYR A 385 -11.76 -23.10 17.00
CA TYR A 385 -11.27 -22.05 17.90
C TYR A 385 -10.98 -22.64 19.30
N PRO A 386 -9.98 -22.11 20.02
CA PRO A 386 -9.83 -22.36 21.45
C PRO A 386 -11.12 -22.04 22.23
N LYS A 387 -11.36 -22.78 23.32
CA LYS A 387 -12.60 -22.69 24.09
C LYS A 387 -12.79 -21.28 24.67
N GLY A 388 -13.84 -20.59 24.22
CA GLY A 388 -14.15 -19.22 24.66
C GLY A 388 -13.39 -18.13 23.90
N THR A 389 -12.80 -18.46 22.75
CA THR A 389 -12.22 -17.50 21.80
C THR A 389 -12.83 -17.61 20.41
N ASP A 390 -14.02 -18.20 20.27
CA ASP A 390 -14.78 -18.15 19.03
C ASP A 390 -15.49 -16.78 18.89
N PRO A 391 -15.47 -16.15 17.71
CA PRO A 391 -16.15 -14.87 17.50
C PRO A 391 -17.66 -14.98 17.74
N ILE A 392 -18.24 -13.89 18.23
CA ILE A 392 -19.66 -13.81 18.59
C ILE A 392 -20.49 -13.98 17.31
N VAL A 393 -20.16 -13.18 16.29
CA VAL A 393 -20.73 -13.23 14.94
C VAL A 393 -19.83 -14.03 14.01
N LEU A 394 -20.46 -14.90 13.21
CA LEU A 394 -19.81 -15.70 12.17
C LEU A 394 -20.44 -15.46 10.81
N GLY A 395 -19.73 -15.92 9.78
CA GLY A 395 -20.23 -16.03 8.42
C GLY A 395 -19.17 -16.63 7.52
N GLU A 396 -19.35 -16.49 6.23
CA GLU A 396 -18.42 -16.96 5.21
C GLU A 396 -17.40 -15.88 4.87
N SER A 397 -16.22 -16.26 4.40
CA SER A 397 -15.35 -15.26 3.76
C SER A 397 -15.91 -14.89 2.38
N ALA A 398 -16.00 -13.60 2.06
CA ALA A 398 -16.28 -13.16 0.71
C ALA A 398 -15.24 -13.70 -0.30
N ASN A 399 -14.01 -13.93 0.16
CA ASN A 399 -12.93 -14.51 -0.64
C ASN A 399 -13.19 -15.99 -1.03
N THR A 400 -14.18 -16.67 -0.43
CA THR A 400 -14.65 -17.99 -0.89
C THR A 400 -15.32 -17.90 -2.26
N ILE A 401 -15.90 -16.74 -2.62
CA ILE A 401 -16.67 -16.52 -3.86
C ILE A 401 -15.87 -15.74 -4.92
N THR A 402 -14.81 -15.02 -4.53
CA THR A 402 -13.91 -14.34 -5.48
C THR A 402 -13.17 -15.34 -6.37
N THR A 403 -13.09 -15.03 -7.65
CA THR A 403 -12.49 -15.86 -8.71
C THR A 403 -11.03 -15.50 -8.98
N TYR A 404 -10.34 -16.27 -9.82
CA TYR A 404 -9.04 -15.87 -10.35
C TYR A 404 -9.09 -14.48 -11.03
N GLY A 405 -8.17 -13.61 -10.61
CA GLY A 405 -7.85 -12.35 -11.26
C GLY A 405 -6.75 -11.62 -10.50
N TYR A 406 -5.77 -11.07 -11.21
CA TYR A 406 -4.67 -10.29 -10.64
C TYR A 406 -4.34 -9.10 -11.54
N ASP A 407 -4.19 -7.91 -10.97
CA ASP A 407 -3.73 -6.74 -11.71
C ASP A 407 -2.26 -6.93 -12.18
N PRO A 408 -1.94 -6.75 -13.47
CA PRO A 408 -0.62 -7.04 -14.02
C PRO A 408 0.49 -6.05 -13.64
N ALA A 409 0.16 -4.88 -13.06
CA ALA A 409 1.15 -3.89 -12.63
C ALA A 409 1.52 -4.00 -11.14
N THR A 410 0.58 -4.43 -10.32
CA THR A 410 0.67 -4.47 -8.84
C THR A 410 0.65 -5.88 -8.27
N ASN A 411 0.12 -6.87 -9.01
CA ASN A 411 -0.20 -8.22 -8.56
C ASN A 411 -1.30 -8.27 -7.47
N MET A 412 -2.13 -7.22 -7.35
CA MET A 412 -3.28 -7.22 -6.44
C MET A 412 -4.40 -8.14 -6.95
N GLN A 413 -4.98 -8.94 -6.07
CA GLN A 413 -6.04 -9.90 -6.39
C GLN A 413 -7.40 -9.24 -6.65
N GLU A 414 -8.23 -9.84 -7.51
CA GLU A 414 -9.59 -9.42 -7.78
C GLU A 414 -10.51 -9.64 -6.56
N THR A 415 -11.28 -8.62 -6.18
CA THR A 415 -12.23 -8.65 -5.04
C THR A 415 -13.46 -7.74 -5.24
N LYS A 416 -13.60 -7.11 -6.40
CA LYS A 416 -14.53 -6.00 -6.67
C LYS A 416 -15.43 -6.27 -7.87
N VAL A 417 -15.00 -7.08 -8.83
CA VAL A 417 -15.82 -7.52 -9.97
C VAL A 417 -15.61 -9.00 -10.24
N THR A 418 -16.63 -9.81 -9.95
CA THR A 418 -16.73 -11.19 -10.47
C THR A 418 -18.19 -11.55 -10.76
N LEU A 419 -18.48 -12.81 -11.07
CA LEU A 419 -19.82 -13.33 -11.33
C LEU A 419 -20.28 -14.30 -10.24
N CYS A 420 -21.55 -14.16 -9.84
CA CYS A 420 -22.22 -15.07 -8.92
C CYS A 420 -23.63 -15.47 -9.38
N GLN A 421 -24.20 -16.44 -8.68
CA GLN A 421 -25.62 -16.76 -8.68
C GLN A 421 -26.13 -16.79 -7.23
N ILE A 422 -27.40 -16.47 -7.04
CA ILE A 422 -28.05 -16.44 -5.72
C ILE A 422 -29.30 -17.34 -5.78
N ALA A 423 -29.51 -18.17 -4.77
CA ALA A 423 -30.69 -19.03 -4.63
C ALA A 423 -31.11 -19.16 -3.16
N ALA A 424 -32.38 -19.49 -2.88
CA ALA A 424 -32.84 -19.82 -1.53
C ALA A 424 -32.08 -21.02 -0.95
N ALA A 425 -31.87 -21.03 0.38
CA ALA A 425 -30.95 -21.96 1.05
C ALA A 425 -31.52 -23.29 1.57
#